data_AF-A0A7T8DV59-F1
#
_entry.id   AF-A0A7T8DV59-F1
#
_cell.length_a   1.000
_cell.length_b   1.000
_cell.length_c   1.000
_cell.angle_alpha   90.00
_cell.angle_beta   90.00
_cell.angle_gamma   90.00
#
_symmetry.space_group_name_H-M   'P 1'
#
loop_
_entity.id
_entity.type
_entity.pdbx_description
1 polymer ?
#
loop_
_entity_poly.entity_id
_entity_poly.type
_entity_poly.pdbx_seq_one_letter_code
_entity_poly.pdbx_strand_id
1 'polypeptide(L)' 'MDQIFKCVCPLIIFLSLFLVVNSVDWDCTRDIDCPSGWCLPPKSKKCIESICFCLPKDWSPLF' A
#
# COMPACT_ATOMS: atom_id res chain seq x y z
N MET A 1 -1.35 -36.97 10.35
CA MET A 1 -0.84 -35.62 10.71
C MET A 1 -0.05 -34.98 9.56
N ASP A 2 0.69 -35.74 8.75
CA ASP A 2 1.51 -35.22 7.63
C ASP A 2 0.79 -34.36 6.59
N GLN A 3 -0.45 -34.69 6.26
CA GLN A 3 -1.16 -34.03 5.16
C GLN A 3 -1.66 -32.63 5.51
N ILE A 4 -1.96 -32.40 6.80
CA ILE A 4 -2.42 -31.10 7.31
C ILE A 4 -1.25 -30.11 7.36
N PHE A 5 -0.08 -30.53 7.86
CA PHE A 5 1.12 -29.69 7.88
C PHE A 5 1.58 -29.28 6.47
N LYS A 6 1.39 -30.16 5.47
CA LYS A 6 1.70 -29.87 4.07
C LYS A 6 0.91 -28.69 3.48
N CYS A 7 -0.33 -28.49 3.92
CA CYS A 7 -1.16 -27.39 3.45
C CYS A 7 -1.04 -26.14 4.33
N VAL A 8 -0.88 -26.31 5.65
CA VAL A 8 -0.87 -25.20 6.61
C VAL A 8 0.45 -24.41 6.54
N CYS A 9 1.59 -25.08 6.39
CA CYS A 9 2.89 -24.40 6.28
C CYS A 9 2.98 -23.41 5.11
N PRO A 10 2.66 -23.78 3.85
CA PRO A 10 2.72 -22.83 2.73
C PRO A 10 1.70 -21.70 2.86
N LEU A 11 0.53 -21.96 3.46
CA LEU A 11 -0.48 -20.94 3.75
C LEU A 11 0.03 -19.91 4.76
N ILE A 12 0.67 -20.35 5.86
CA ILE A 12 1.27 -19.46 6.86
C ILE A 12 2.40 -18.64 6.23
N ILE A 13 3.25 -19.26 5.42
CA ILE A 13 4.33 -18.54 4.72
C ILE A 13 3.74 -17.50 3.76
N PHE A 14 2.73 -17.85 2.98
CA PHE A 14 2.06 -16.93 2.07
C PHE A 14 1.42 -15.75 2.82
N LEU A 15 0.70 -16.03 3.91
CA LEU A 15 0.10 -15.02 4.76
C LEU A 15 1.16 -14.12 5.41
N SER A 16 2.29 -14.70 5.84
CA SER A 16 3.39 -13.93 6.45
C SER A 16 4.04 -13.00 5.44
N LEU A 17 4.30 -13.48 4.21
CA LEU A 17 4.82 -12.65 3.12
C LEU A 17 3.83 -11.56 2.71
N PHE A 18 2.54 -11.90 2.63
CA PHE A 18 1.49 -10.93 2.33
C PHE A 18 1.39 -9.86 3.43
N LEU A 19 1.51 -10.26 4.69
CA LEU A 19 1.48 -9.34 5.82
C LEU A 19 2.73 -8.44 5.82
N VAL A 20 3.92 -8.97 5.54
CA VAL A 20 5.16 -8.18 5.40
C VAL A 20 5.07 -7.16 4.26
N VAL A 21 4.49 -7.53 3.11
CA VAL A 21 4.34 -6.63 1.97
C VAL A 21 3.33 -5.51 2.26
N ASN A 22 2.29 -5.79 3.04
CA ASN A 22 1.28 -4.79 3.42
C ASN A 22 1.63 -4.05 4.72
N SER A 23 2.56 -4.56 5.53
CA SER A 23 3.06 -3.91 6.76
C SER A 23 4.28 -3.04 6.51
N VAL A 24 4.75 -2.93 5.27
CA VAL A 24 5.49 -1.74 4.88
C VAL A 24 4.46 -0.64 4.95
N ASP A 25 4.41 0.04 6.09
CA ASP A 25 3.58 1.22 6.31
C ASP A 25 3.60 2.01 5.00
N TRP A 26 2.45 2.10 4.31
CA TRP A 26 2.26 3.05 3.22
C TRP A 26 2.13 4.48 3.79
N ASP A 27 2.75 4.68 4.95
CA ASP A 27 2.90 5.93 5.64
C ASP A 27 3.80 6.78 4.78
N CYS A 28 3.21 7.86 4.29
CA CYS A 28 3.91 8.85 3.51
C CYS A 28 4.11 10.08 4.40
N THR A 29 5.25 10.75 4.25
CA THR A 29 5.44 12.09 4.81
C THR A 29 5.29 13.14 3.70
N ARG A 30 5.60 12.76 2.46
CA ARG A 30 5.60 13.62 1.28
C ARG A 30 4.98 12.88 0.10
N ASP A 31 4.48 13.65 -0.87
CA ASP A 31 3.93 13.11 -2.13
C ASP A 31 4.92 12.18 -2.86
N ILE A 32 6.23 12.39 -2.71
CA ILE A 32 7.26 11.58 -3.36
C ILE A 32 7.38 10.17 -2.76
N ASP A 33 7.04 10.01 -1.48
CA ASP A 33 7.13 8.74 -0.75
C ASP A 33 6.06 7.76 -1.28
N CYS A 34 4.99 8.28 -1.87
CA CYS A 34 3.98 7.47 -2.55
C CYS A 34 4.56 6.76 -3.78
N PRO A 35 4.22 5.49 -4.04
CA PRO A 35 4.79 4.72 -5.14
C PRO A 35 4.64 5.39 -6.50
N SER A 36 5.65 5.23 -7.35
CA SER A 36 5.57 5.63 -8.75
C SER A 36 4.52 4.80 -9.48
N GLY A 37 3.62 5.44 -10.22
CA GLY A 37 2.52 4.75 -10.90
C GLY A 37 1.32 4.43 -10.02
N TRP A 38 1.28 4.89 -8.76
CA TRP A 38 0.12 4.73 -7.86
C TRP A 38 -1.16 5.33 -8.44
N CYS A 39 -1.04 6.40 -9.23
CA CYS A 39 -2.17 7.10 -9.83
C CYS A 39 -2.08 7.13 -11.35
N LEU A 40 -3.21 6.89 -12.00
CA LEU A 40 -3.38 7.10 -13.43
C LEU A 40 -3.58 8.60 -13.74
N PRO A 41 -3.04 9.11 -14.86
CA PRO A 41 -3.37 10.46 -15.34
C PRO A 41 -4.90 10.60 -15.52
N PRO A 42 -5.51 11.77 -15.22
CA PRO A 42 -4.90 13.06 -14.90
C PRO A 42 -4.63 13.29 -13.39
N LYS A 43 -4.73 12.26 -12.56
CA LYS A 43 -4.56 12.39 -11.10
C LYS A 43 -3.09 12.44 -10.71
N SER A 44 -2.81 13.07 -9.58
CA SER A 44 -1.50 13.14 -8.95
C SER A 44 -1.54 12.47 -7.58
N LYS A 45 -0.41 11.86 -7.20
CA LYS A 45 -0.23 11.28 -5.87
C LYS A 45 -0.11 12.41 -4.84
N LYS A 46 -0.87 12.31 -3.76
CA LYS A 46 -0.88 13.24 -2.63
C LYS A 46 -0.75 12.49 -1.33
N CYS A 47 0.14 12.96 -0.47
CA CYS A 47 0.26 12.44 0.87
C CYS A 47 -0.60 13.28 1.83
N ILE A 48 -1.61 12.66 2.44
CA ILE A 48 -2.51 13.32 3.39
C ILE A 48 -2.64 12.40 4.60
N GLU A 49 -2.34 12.92 5.80
CA GLU A 49 -2.44 12.17 7.05
C GLU A 49 -1.78 10.79 6.96
N SER A 50 -0.55 10.73 6.47
CA SER A 50 0.18 9.47 6.34
C SER A 50 -0.41 8.48 5.33
N ILE A 51 -1.30 8.92 4.44
CA ILE A 51 -1.95 8.06 3.44
C ILE A 51 -1.78 8.65 2.04
N CYS A 52 -1.40 7.80 1.09
CA CYS A 52 -1.28 8.14 -0.33
C CYS A 52 -2.63 8.14 -1.04
N PHE A 53 -3.12 9.33 -1.41
CA PHE A 53 -4.32 9.53 -2.21
C PHE A 53 -4.01 9.87 -3.67
N CYS A 54 -4.95 9.54 -4.56
CA CYS A 54 -4.94 9.98 -5.95
C CYS A 54 -5.96 11.09 -6.17
N LEU A 55 -5.49 12.32 -6.23
CA LEU A 55 -6.34 13.52 -6.34
C LEU A 55 -6.13 14.21 -7.69
N PRO A 56 -7.11 14.98 -8.18
CA PRO A 56 -6.92 15.86 -9.35
C PRO A 56 -5.68 16.75 -9.16
N LYS A 57 -4.99 17.10 -10.25
CA LYS A 57 -3.83 18.02 -10.18
C LYS A 57 -4.17 19.37 -9.56
N ASP A 58 -5.41 19.82 -9.74
CA ASP A 58 -5.92 21.10 -9.22
C ASP A 58 -6.50 20.97 -7.81
N TRP A 59 -6.32 19.81 -7.15
CA TRP A 59 -6.76 19.62 -5.79
C TRP A 59 -6.02 20.60 -4.87
N SER A 60 -6.79 21.46 -4.23
CA SER A 60 -6.34 22.37 -3.18
C SER A 60 -7.08 21.98 -1.90
N PRO A 61 -6.40 21.89 -0.75
CA PRO A 61 -7.10 21.74 0.50
C PRO A 61 -7.93 23.01 0.72
N LEU A 62 -9.26 22.88 0.77
CA LEU A 62 -10.16 23.94 1.20
C LEU A 62 -9.90 24.18 2.69
N PHE A 63 -9.06 25.18 2.99
CA PHE A 63 -8.92 25.78 4.31
C PHE A 63 -9.74 27.05 4.38
#